data_AF-A0A7K6HPX4-F1
#
_entry.id   AF-A0A7K6HPX4-F1
#
_cell.length_a   1.000
_cell.length_b   1.000
_cell.length_c   1.000
_cell.angle_alpha   90.00
_cell.angle_beta   90.00
_cell.angle_gamma   90.00
#
_symmetry.space_group_name_H-M   'P 1'
#
loop_
_entity.id
_entity.type
_entity.pdbx_description
1 polymer ?
#
loop_
_entity_poly.entity_id
_entity_poly.type
_entity_poly.pdbx_seq_one_letter_code
_entity_poly.pdbx_strand_id
1 'polypeptide(L)'
;RLHAIDVTSSSFRLMWPKLLSQETGYYTLEYASTADLARKRTQQVSGAHTSLVLSDLAPETTYEVALIPESNVHYFPPQTTRVTTLAEEISPVQVLISESGPRSFHVSWAPLPDSVLSYEVLYGPLPGNSVKVLQVDGRHNSTMVEHLAPNTTYLVTVTAIYRSGKEKSLSAKACTQEGE
;
A
#
# COMPACT_ATOMS: atom_id res chain seq x y z
N ARG A 1 10.81 12.89 22.18
CA ARG A 1 9.48 13.46 21.85
C ARG A 1 8.64 12.42 21.14
N LEU A 2 7.32 12.50 21.24
CA LEU A 2 6.38 11.71 20.43
C LEU A 2 6.66 11.94 18.94
N HIS A 3 6.72 10.86 18.18
CA HIS A 3 6.84 10.87 16.72
C HIS A 3 6.32 9.56 16.16
N ALA A 4 6.03 9.53 14.85
CA ALA A 4 5.61 8.33 14.14
C ALA A 4 6.70 7.81 13.21
N ILE A 5 6.75 6.49 13.06
CA ILE A 5 7.58 5.72 12.14
C ILE A 5 6.73 4.60 11.51
N ASP A 6 7.29 3.87 10.55
CA ASP A 6 6.62 2.74 9.88
C ASP A 6 5.21 3.10 9.36
N VAL A 7 5.09 4.28 8.72
CA VAL A 7 3.79 4.76 8.23
C VAL A 7 3.36 3.96 7.02
N THR A 8 2.13 3.45 7.06
CA THR A 8 1.46 2.74 5.97
C THR A 8 0.19 3.48 5.56
N SER A 9 -0.58 2.92 4.62
CA SER A 9 -1.88 3.48 4.24
C SER A 9 -2.95 3.34 5.31
N SER A 10 -2.77 2.46 6.30
CA SER A 10 -3.79 2.17 7.32
C SER A 10 -3.24 2.11 8.74
N SER A 11 -1.95 2.37 8.93
CA SER A 11 -1.30 2.29 10.23
C SER A 11 -0.06 3.17 10.34
N PHE A 12 0.36 3.45 11.58
CA PHE A 12 1.72 3.91 11.87
C PHE A 12 2.11 3.49 13.29
N ARG A 13 3.42 3.41 13.55
CA ARG A 13 3.97 3.15 14.88
C ARG A 13 4.35 4.47 15.54
N LEU A 14 3.77 4.74 16.69
CA LEU A 14 4.16 5.84 17.55
C LEU A 14 5.31 5.41 18.46
N MET A 15 6.24 6.33 18.70
CA MET A 15 7.40 6.19 19.57
C MET A 15 7.54 7.41 20.47
N TRP A 16 7.81 7.21 21.76
CA TRP A 16 7.99 8.29 22.73
C TRP A 16 9.05 7.93 23.78
N PRO A 17 9.68 8.93 24.44
CA PRO A 17 10.64 8.65 25.51
C PRO A 17 9.95 8.00 26.70
N LYS A 18 10.67 7.19 27.47
CA LYS A 18 10.16 6.64 28.73
C LYS A 18 9.95 7.77 29.73
N LEU A 19 8.70 8.03 30.07
CA LEU A 19 8.29 9.04 31.08
C LEU A 19 7.71 8.37 32.32
N LEU A 20 7.07 7.20 32.14
CA LEU A 20 6.40 6.44 33.19
C LEU A 20 6.96 5.02 33.25
N SER A 21 6.48 4.29 34.25
CA SER A 21 6.66 2.86 34.49
C SER A 21 5.28 2.27 34.80
N GLN A 22 5.19 0.95 34.97
CA GLN A 22 3.91 0.31 35.29
C GLN A 22 3.38 0.76 36.67
N GLU A 23 4.27 1.14 37.57
CA GLU A 23 3.96 1.53 38.95
C GLU A 23 3.66 3.02 39.08
N THR A 24 4.19 3.86 38.18
CA THR A 24 4.09 5.32 38.28
C THR A 24 2.95 5.93 37.46
N GLY A 25 2.24 5.13 36.65
CA GLY A 25 1.09 5.60 35.89
C GLY A 25 0.87 4.89 34.55
N TYR A 26 0.11 5.54 33.68
CA TYR A 26 -0.19 5.06 32.33
C TYR A 26 -0.24 6.23 31.35
N TYR A 27 -0.28 5.93 30.05
CA TYR A 27 -0.47 6.92 29.01
C TYR A 27 -1.90 6.85 28.49
N THR A 28 -2.54 8.00 28.33
CA THR A 28 -3.76 8.16 27.54
C THR A 28 -3.36 8.67 26.16
N LEU A 29 -3.65 7.89 25.12
CA LEU A 29 -3.48 8.30 23.75
C LEU A 29 -4.81 8.76 23.18
N GLU A 30 -4.86 9.98 22.64
CA GLU A 30 -6.00 10.50 21.90
C GLU A 30 -5.61 10.75 20.44
N TYR A 31 -6.45 10.35 19.49
CA TYR A 31 -6.21 10.63 18.08
C TYR A 31 -7.49 10.83 17.28
N ALA A 32 -7.43 11.69 16.27
CA ALA A 32 -8.52 11.98 15.34
C ALA A 32 -7.98 12.38 13.97
N SER A 33 -8.77 12.20 12.92
CA SER A 33 -8.49 12.84 11.63
C SER A 33 -8.59 14.35 11.80
N THR A 34 -7.66 15.11 11.22
CA THR A 34 -7.70 16.58 11.26
C THR A 34 -8.92 17.16 10.55
N ALA A 35 -9.57 16.39 9.67
CA ALA A 35 -10.83 16.78 9.02
C ALA A 35 -12.05 16.61 9.93
N ASP A 36 -11.96 15.77 10.97
CA ASP A 36 -13.05 15.50 11.91
C ASP A 36 -12.48 15.24 13.32
N LEU A 37 -12.02 16.32 13.97
CA LEU A 37 -11.49 16.27 15.33
C LEU A 37 -12.54 15.90 16.38
N ALA A 38 -13.84 15.99 16.05
CA ALA A 38 -14.92 15.61 16.95
C ALA A 38 -14.99 14.09 17.14
N ARG A 39 -14.61 13.30 16.12
CA ARG A 39 -14.51 11.83 16.20
C ARG A 39 -13.17 11.38 16.78
N LYS A 40 -12.81 11.91 17.95
CA LYS A 40 -11.61 11.46 18.66
C LYS A 40 -11.77 10.05 19.21
N ARG A 41 -10.71 9.26 19.07
CA ARG A 41 -10.55 7.94 19.67
C ARG A 41 -9.55 8.03 20.80
N THR A 42 -9.80 7.28 21.87
CA THR A 42 -8.94 7.25 23.06
C THR A 42 -8.52 5.83 23.38
N GLN A 43 -7.26 5.64 23.72
CA GLN A 43 -6.71 4.35 24.14
C GLN A 43 -5.78 4.52 25.33
N GLN A 44 -5.95 3.67 26.34
CA GLN A 44 -5.03 3.60 27.47
C GLN A 44 -3.88 2.64 27.16
N VAL A 45 -2.65 3.06 27.49
CA VAL A 45 -1.43 2.29 27.27
C VAL A 45 -0.66 2.24 28.59
N SER A 46 -0.19 1.06 29.01
CA SER A 46 0.59 0.92 30.23
C SER A 46 1.84 1.82 30.21
N GLY A 47 2.19 2.38 31.38
CA GLY A 47 3.37 3.22 31.55
C GLY A 47 4.70 2.50 31.23
N ALA A 48 4.70 1.17 31.17
CA ALA A 48 5.87 0.39 30.75
C ALA A 48 6.19 0.49 29.25
N HIS A 49 5.23 0.90 28.41
CA HIS A 49 5.41 0.97 26.96
C HIS A 49 5.97 2.32 26.52
N THR A 50 6.81 2.27 25.48
CA THR A 50 7.36 3.45 24.79
C THR A 50 6.98 3.46 23.30
N SER A 51 6.07 2.58 22.90
CA SER A 51 5.62 2.45 21.52
C SER A 51 4.22 1.85 21.44
N LEU A 52 3.45 2.26 20.42
CA LEU A 52 2.16 1.67 20.08
C LEU A 52 1.93 1.74 18.56
N VAL A 53 1.34 0.71 17.98
CA VAL A 53 0.87 0.74 16.59
C VAL A 53 -0.60 1.16 16.60
N LEU A 54 -0.94 2.21 15.85
CA LEU A 54 -2.31 2.53 15.50
C LEU A 54 -2.64 1.92 14.13
N SER A 55 -3.75 1.18 14.06
CA SER A 55 -4.25 0.50 12.86
C SER A 55 -5.65 0.98 12.49
N ASP A 56 -6.19 0.45 11.39
CA ASP A 56 -7.57 0.72 10.92
C ASP A 56 -7.82 2.21 10.68
N LEU A 57 -6.79 2.88 10.18
CA LEU A 57 -6.80 4.27 9.77
C LEU A 57 -7.17 4.38 8.29
N ALA A 58 -7.75 5.52 7.91
CA ALA A 58 -8.03 5.82 6.52
C ALA A 58 -6.73 6.18 5.78
N PRO A 59 -6.58 5.81 4.50
CA PRO A 59 -5.46 6.24 3.66
C PRO A 59 -5.48 7.73 3.40
N GLU A 60 -4.31 8.28 3.06
CA GLU A 60 -4.08 9.71 2.72
C GLU A 60 -4.71 10.70 3.72
N THR A 61 -4.81 10.28 4.99
CA THR A 61 -5.53 11.03 6.01
C THR A 61 -4.53 11.51 7.05
N THR A 62 -4.59 12.81 7.35
CA THR A 62 -3.76 13.39 8.41
C THR A 62 -4.45 13.20 9.75
N TYR A 63 -3.72 12.59 10.68
CA TYR A 63 -4.14 12.38 12.05
C TYR A 63 -3.38 13.31 12.98
N GLU A 64 -4.10 13.93 13.91
CA GLU A 64 -3.52 14.58 15.08
C GLU A 64 -3.55 13.59 16.24
N VAL A 65 -2.41 13.40 16.88
CA VAL A 65 -2.22 12.44 17.98
C VAL A 65 -1.66 13.16 19.19
N ALA A 66 -2.28 12.94 20.34
CA ALA A 66 -1.83 13.40 21.64
C ALA A 66 -1.50 12.22 22.56
N LEU A 67 -0.32 12.25 23.19
CA LEU A 67 0.10 11.36 24.26
C LEU A 67 0.06 12.15 25.56
N ILE A 68 -0.83 11.76 26.47
CA ILE A 68 -1.05 12.39 27.77
C ILE A 68 -0.53 11.41 28.85
N PRO A 69 0.61 11.70 29.50
CA PRO A 69 1.07 10.87 30.61
C PRO A 69 0.24 11.17 31.86
N GLU A 70 -0.40 10.14 32.41
CA GLU A 70 -1.21 10.21 33.63
C GLU A 70 -0.40 9.62 34.78
N SER A 71 0.02 10.46 35.73
CA SER A 71 0.78 10.05 36.90
C SER A 71 0.31 10.78 38.15
N ASN A 72 0.30 10.07 39.27
CA ASN A 72 0.04 10.61 40.60
C ASN A 72 1.33 11.09 41.31
N VAL A 73 2.50 10.96 40.67
CA VAL A 73 3.80 11.31 41.27
C VAL A 73 4.37 12.59 40.67
N HIS A 74 4.40 12.69 39.34
CA HIS A 74 4.99 13.81 38.63
C HIS A 74 4.11 14.27 37.47
N TYR A 75 3.99 15.58 37.29
CA TYR A 75 3.30 16.14 36.13
C TYR A 75 4.19 16.08 34.90
N PHE A 76 3.69 15.53 33.80
CA PHE A 76 4.36 15.59 32.50
C PHE A 76 3.44 16.30 31.50
N PRO A 77 3.96 17.27 30.73
CA PRO A 77 3.15 17.93 29.72
C PRO A 77 2.76 16.96 28.59
N PRO A 78 1.54 17.07 28.03
CA PRO A 78 1.12 16.29 26.87
C PRO A 78 2.05 16.53 25.67
N GLN A 79 2.27 15.48 24.88
CA GLN A 79 3.03 15.55 23.63
C GLN A 79 2.09 15.35 22.45
N THR A 80 2.18 16.18 21.43
CA THR A 80 1.37 16.05 20.21
C THR A 80 2.25 15.84 18.97
N THR A 81 1.71 15.16 17.97
CA THR A 81 2.31 15.03 16.65
C THR A 81 1.21 14.95 15.60
N ARG A 82 1.55 15.31 14.35
CA ARG A 82 0.72 15.03 13.18
C ARG A 82 1.40 14.01 12.30
N VAL A 83 0.60 13.13 11.71
CA VAL A 83 1.06 12.04 10.84
C VAL A 83 0.05 11.87 9.73
N THR A 84 0.51 11.78 8.49
CA THR A 84 -0.36 11.51 7.34
C THR A 84 -0.13 10.07 6.89
N THR A 85 -1.17 9.25 6.88
CA THR A 85 -1.10 7.89 6.32
C THR A 85 -0.81 7.95 4.82
N LEU A 86 -0.20 6.88 4.29
CA LEU A 86 0.13 6.80 2.87
C LEU A 86 -1.11 6.55 2.01
N ALA A 87 -0.96 6.68 0.69
CA ALA A 87 -1.95 6.23 -0.27
C ALA A 87 -2.10 4.70 -0.23
N GLU A 88 -3.33 4.22 -0.47
CA GLU A 88 -3.59 2.79 -0.50
C GLU A 88 -2.92 2.12 -1.70
N GLU A 89 -2.21 1.03 -1.44
CA GLU A 89 -1.56 0.22 -2.46
C GLU A 89 -2.53 -0.85 -2.97
N ILE A 90 -3.41 -0.46 -3.89
CA ILE A 90 -4.42 -1.35 -4.43
C ILE A 90 -3.81 -2.21 -5.54
N SER A 91 -3.73 -3.54 -5.34
CA SER A 91 -3.23 -4.47 -6.38
C SER A 91 -4.11 -4.40 -7.62
N PRO A 92 -3.58 -4.66 -8.84
CA PRO A 92 -4.42 -5.05 -9.96
C PRO A 92 -5.25 -6.27 -9.54
N VAL A 93 -6.58 -6.12 -9.48
CA VAL A 93 -7.50 -7.19 -9.06
C VAL A 93 -7.93 -8.01 -10.27
N GLN A 94 -7.80 -7.45 -11.48
CA GLN A 94 -8.10 -8.11 -12.74
C GLN A 94 -7.02 -7.81 -13.78
N VAL A 95 -6.64 -8.82 -14.55
CA VAL A 95 -5.91 -8.72 -15.82
C VAL A 95 -6.81 -9.34 -16.88
N LEU A 96 -7.17 -8.56 -17.90
CA LEU A 96 -8.02 -8.95 -19.00
C LEU A 96 -7.19 -9.03 -20.29
N ILE A 97 -7.43 -10.10 -21.04
CA ILE A 97 -6.88 -10.29 -22.38
C ILE A 97 -8.01 -10.04 -23.38
N SER A 98 -7.78 -9.15 -24.34
CA SER A 98 -8.74 -8.81 -25.40
C SER A 98 -8.04 -8.70 -26.75
N GLU A 99 -8.82 -8.60 -27.83
CA GLU A 99 -8.31 -8.33 -29.18
C GLU A 99 -7.17 -9.29 -29.60
N SER A 100 -7.29 -10.57 -29.24
CA SER A 100 -6.30 -11.58 -29.60
C SER A 100 -6.28 -11.79 -31.11
N GLY A 101 -5.14 -11.49 -31.74
CA GLY A 101 -4.83 -11.82 -33.12
C GLY A 101 -3.79 -12.94 -33.22
N PRO A 102 -3.32 -13.25 -34.44
CA PRO A 102 -2.30 -14.28 -34.63
C PRO A 102 -0.91 -13.91 -34.08
N ARG A 103 -0.60 -12.62 -33.94
CA ARG A 103 0.72 -12.15 -33.48
C ARG A 103 0.67 -11.09 -32.38
N SER A 104 -0.51 -10.85 -31.82
CA SER A 104 -0.71 -9.83 -30.80
C SER A 104 -1.92 -10.12 -29.91
N PHE A 105 -1.98 -9.47 -28.75
CA PHE A 105 -3.18 -9.35 -27.93
C PHE A 105 -3.08 -8.09 -27.06
N HIS A 106 -4.22 -7.53 -26.68
CA HIS A 106 -4.31 -6.41 -25.76
C HIS A 106 -4.38 -6.92 -24.32
N VAL A 107 -3.57 -6.34 -23.44
CA VAL A 107 -3.56 -6.62 -22.00
C VAL A 107 -4.06 -5.37 -21.29
N SER A 108 -5.09 -5.51 -20.47
CA SER A 108 -5.56 -4.43 -19.60
C SER A 108 -5.70 -4.90 -18.16
N TRP A 109 -5.63 -3.97 -17.23
CA TRP A 109 -5.78 -4.23 -15.81
C TRP A 109 -6.61 -3.16 -15.11
N ALA A 110 -7.19 -3.53 -13.97
CA ALA A 110 -7.90 -2.60 -13.12
C ALA A 110 -7.79 -3.04 -11.64
N PRO A 111 -7.93 -2.10 -10.69
CA PRO A 111 -8.06 -0.65 -10.87
C PRO A 111 -6.73 0.02 -11.28
N LEU A 112 -6.78 1.34 -11.55
CA LEU A 112 -5.62 2.20 -11.82
C LEU A 112 -5.41 3.13 -10.61
N PRO A 113 -4.63 2.73 -9.59
CA PRO A 113 -4.45 3.51 -8.37
C PRO A 113 -3.41 4.60 -8.55
N ASP A 114 -3.65 5.81 -8.03
CA ASP A 114 -2.71 6.95 -8.09
C ASP A 114 -1.37 6.71 -7.36
N SER A 115 -1.34 5.69 -6.49
CA SER A 115 -0.17 5.25 -5.73
C SER A 115 0.82 4.44 -6.56
N VAL A 116 0.42 3.95 -7.75
CA VAL A 116 1.29 3.21 -8.66
C VAL A 116 2.21 4.17 -9.40
N LEU A 117 3.50 3.87 -9.41
CA LEU A 117 4.51 4.60 -10.16
C LEU A 117 4.61 4.08 -11.60
N SER A 118 4.65 2.77 -11.76
CA SER A 118 4.71 2.08 -13.05
C SER A 118 4.15 0.67 -12.96
N TYR A 119 3.86 0.09 -14.11
CA TYR A 119 3.54 -1.32 -14.26
C TYR A 119 4.63 -2.02 -15.08
N GLU A 120 4.96 -3.24 -14.67
CA GLU A 120 5.78 -4.16 -15.45
C GLU A 120 4.91 -5.29 -15.99
N VAL A 121 4.92 -5.50 -17.31
CA VAL A 121 4.20 -6.59 -17.97
C VAL A 121 5.20 -7.62 -18.47
N LEU A 122 5.26 -8.75 -17.76
CA LEU A 122 6.05 -9.91 -18.14
C LEU A 122 5.20 -10.85 -18.99
N TYR A 123 5.75 -11.37 -20.08
CA TYR A 123 5.04 -12.37 -20.89
C TYR A 123 5.98 -13.38 -21.54
N GLY A 124 5.53 -14.64 -21.62
CA GLY A 124 6.29 -15.73 -22.21
C GLY A 124 5.41 -16.89 -22.70
N PRO A 125 5.80 -17.63 -23.76
CA PRO A 125 5.02 -18.72 -24.29
C PRO A 125 5.02 -19.94 -23.35
N LEU A 126 3.94 -20.72 -23.39
CA LEU A 126 3.76 -21.98 -22.69
C LEU A 126 3.62 -23.13 -23.71
N PRO A 127 4.39 -24.24 -23.59
CA PRO A 127 5.54 -24.40 -22.71
C PRO A 127 6.74 -23.56 -23.19
N GLY A 128 7.51 -23.01 -22.25
CA GLY A 128 8.67 -22.19 -22.58
C GLY A 128 9.23 -21.48 -21.36
N ASN A 129 10.46 -20.99 -21.47
CA ASN A 129 11.14 -20.19 -20.44
C ASN A 129 11.59 -18.81 -20.94
N SER A 130 11.30 -18.47 -22.20
CA SER A 130 11.58 -17.14 -22.74
C SER A 130 10.55 -16.16 -22.18
N VAL A 131 11.02 -15.12 -21.50
CA VAL A 131 10.17 -14.07 -20.95
C VAL A 131 10.65 -12.74 -21.53
N LYS A 132 9.69 -11.90 -21.93
CA LYS A 132 9.90 -10.53 -22.34
C LYS A 132 9.23 -9.60 -21.33
N VAL A 133 9.71 -8.36 -21.28
CA VAL A 133 9.27 -7.34 -20.32
C VAL A 133 8.82 -6.10 -21.09
N LEU A 134 7.71 -5.51 -20.66
CA LEU A 134 7.27 -4.17 -21.08
C LEU A 134 7.05 -3.31 -19.84
N GLN A 135 7.55 -2.08 -19.88
CA GLN A 135 7.28 -1.07 -18.85
C GLN A 135 6.14 -0.18 -19.32
N VAL A 136 5.21 0.11 -18.42
CA VAL A 136 4.04 0.94 -18.67
C VAL A 136 3.96 1.98 -17.56
N ASP A 137 3.75 3.24 -17.91
CA ASP A 137 3.61 4.32 -16.92
C ASP A 137 2.40 4.07 -16.01
N GLY A 138 2.49 4.45 -14.73
CA GLY A 138 1.44 4.22 -13.74
C GLY A 138 0.10 4.90 -14.06
N ARG A 139 0.05 5.81 -15.04
CA ARG A 139 -1.18 6.46 -15.53
C ARG A 139 -1.90 5.67 -16.62
N HIS A 140 -1.29 4.61 -17.13
CA HIS A 140 -1.90 3.72 -18.12
C HIS A 140 -2.27 2.39 -17.48
N ASN A 141 -3.41 1.84 -17.91
CA ASN A 141 -3.93 0.57 -17.40
C ASN A 141 -4.01 -0.52 -18.47
N SER A 142 -3.36 -0.30 -19.62
CA SER A 142 -3.31 -1.28 -20.69
C SER A 142 -2.07 -1.13 -21.56
N THR A 143 -1.77 -2.18 -22.31
CA THR A 143 -0.72 -2.19 -23.32
C THR A 143 -0.99 -3.24 -24.39
N MET A 144 -0.40 -3.05 -25.57
CA MET A 144 -0.44 -3.99 -26.68
C MET A 144 0.82 -4.85 -26.66
N VAL A 145 0.65 -6.17 -26.67
CA VAL A 145 1.75 -7.12 -26.76
C VAL A 145 1.81 -7.64 -28.20
N GLU A 146 2.96 -7.47 -28.86
CA GLU A 146 3.13 -7.78 -30.29
C GLU A 146 4.32 -8.73 -30.53
N HIS A 147 4.51 -9.10 -31.80
CA HIS A 147 5.58 -9.99 -32.26
C HIS A 147 5.53 -11.37 -31.58
N LEU A 148 4.31 -11.88 -31.44
CA LEU A 148 4.03 -13.19 -30.87
C LEU A 148 4.01 -14.28 -31.94
N ALA A 149 4.18 -15.53 -31.49
CA ALA A 149 3.96 -16.70 -32.32
C ALA A 149 2.45 -16.99 -32.42
N PRO A 150 1.93 -17.34 -33.61
CA PRO A 150 0.55 -17.76 -33.77
C PRO A 150 0.27 -19.09 -33.06
N ASN A 151 -1.00 -19.33 -32.78
CA ASN A 151 -1.50 -20.54 -32.12
C ASN A 151 -0.69 -20.94 -30.87
N THR A 152 -0.34 -19.95 -30.05
CA THR A 152 0.54 -20.12 -28.89
C THR A 152 -0.10 -19.53 -27.65
N THR A 153 -0.13 -20.30 -26.55
CA THR A 153 -0.54 -19.79 -25.25
C THR A 153 0.62 -19.05 -24.60
N TYR A 154 0.35 -17.88 -24.04
CA TYR A 154 1.26 -17.06 -23.26
C TYR A 154 0.79 -16.95 -21.82
N LEU A 155 1.72 -16.96 -20.88
CA LEU A 155 1.50 -16.45 -19.53
C LEU A 155 1.85 -14.97 -19.52
N VAL A 156 0.94 -14.14 -19.03
CA VAL A 156 1.13 -12.70 -18.86
C VAL A 156 1.02 -12.39 -17.37
N THR A 157 1.99 -11.66 -16.83
CA THR A 157 2.00 -11.19 -15.43
C THR A 157 2.13 -9.68 -15.44
N VAL A 158 1.16 -8.99 -14.85
CA VAL A 158 1.19 -7.54 -14.66
C VAL A 158 1.57 -7.27 -13.20
N THR A 159 2.65 -6.55 -12.97
CA THR A 159 3.16 -6.14 -11.67
C THR A 159 3.00 -4.64 -11.50
N ALA A 160 2.25 -4.21 -10.48
CA ALA A 160 2.20 -2.80 -10.06
C ALA A 160 3.37 -2.49 -9.14
N ILE A 161 4.13 -1.45 -9.45
CA ILE A 161 5.25 -0.95 -8.65
C ILE A 161 4.80 0.36 -8.00
N TYR A 162 4.67 0.37 -6.68
CA TYR A 162 4.18 1.55 -5.94
C TYR A 162 5.31 2.50 -5.57
N ARG A 163 4.99 3.76 -5.29
CA ARG A 163 5.98 4.75 -4.81
C ARG A 163 6.70 4.34 -3.53
N SER A 164 6.12 3.43 -2.75
CA SER A 164 6.73 2.85 -1.55
C SER A 164 7.83 1.82 -1.85
N GLY A 165 7.97 1.38 -3.11
CA GLY A 165 8.86 0.30 -3.53
C GLY A 165 8.27 -1.11 -3.36
N LYS A 166 7.03 -1.24 -2.88
CA LYS A 166 6.34 -2.53 -2.87
C LYS A 166 5.84 -2.90 -4.26
N GLU A 167 5.63 -4.19 -4.46
CA GLU A 167 5.18 -4.76 -5.73
C GLU A 167 4.02 -5.72 -5.52
N LYS A 168 3.04 -5.68 -6.42
CA LYS A 168 1.87 -6.58 -6.42
C LYS A 168 1.56 -7.02 -7.83
N SER A 169 1.44 -8.34 -8.03
CA SER A 169 1.30 -8.91 -9.37
C SER A 169 0.04 -9.75 -9.53
N LEU A 170 -0.50 -9.76 -10.74
CA LEU A 170 -1.58 -10.66 -11.15
C LEU A 170 -1.24 -11.26 -12.52
N SER A 171 -1.58 -12.54 -12.70
CA SER A 171 -1.28 -13.26 -13.94
C SER A 171 -2.54 -13.73 -14.66
N ALA A 172 -2.48 -13.74 -15.98
CA ALA A 172 -3.51 -14.25 -16.86
C ALA A 172 -2.88 -15.08 -17.99
N LYS A 173 -3.66 -16.02 -18.55
CA LYS A 173 -3.28 -16.72 -19.78
C LYS A 173 -3.87 -15.99 -20.97
N ALA A 174 -3.08 -15.85 -22.03
CA ALA A 174 -3.50 -15.32 -23.32
C ALA A 174 -3.25 -16.38 -24.39
N CYS A 175 -4.11 -16.48 -25.41
CA CYS A 175 -3.86 -17.34 -26.57
C CYS A 175 -3.89 -16.48 -27.83
N THR A 176 -2.88 -16.63 -28.68
CA THR A 176 -2.89 -16.06 -30.04
C THR A 176 -3.71 -16.95 -30.97
N GLN A 177 -4.32 -16.33 -31.97
CA GLN A 177 -5.08 -17.05 -32.99
C GLN A 177 -4.16 -17.80 -33.97
N GLU A 178 -4.74 -18.68 -34.77
CA GLU A 178 -4.03 -19.32 -35.88
C GLU A 178 -3.50 -18.28 -36.88
N GLY A 179 -2.35 -18.56 -37.48
CA GLY A 179 -1.78 -17.70 -38.52
C GLY A 179 -2.44 -17.94 -39.88
N GLU A 180 -2.53 -16.89 -40.69
CA GLU A 180 -2.82 -17.01 -42.13
C GLU A 180 -1.72 -17.78 -42.88
#